data_AF-A0A430QT37-F1
#
_entry.id   AF-A0A430QT37-F1
#
_cell.length_a   1.000
_cell.length_b   1.000
_cell.length_c   1.000
_cell.angle_alpha   90.00
_cell.angle_beta   90.00
_cell.angle_gamma   90.00
#
_symmetry.space_group_name_H-M   'P 1'
#
loop_
_entity.id
_entity.type
_entity.pdbx_description
1 polymer ?
#
loop_
_entity_poly.entity_id
_entity_poly.type
_entity_poly.pdbx_seq_one_letter_code
_entity_poly.pdbx_strand_id
1 'polypeptide(L)'
;MGAYHTLDLRIDEKFTITKTEWDSVAIMLVEQASDPTQQADLAAVIMHEGLAYVCLITSTTTIVRAKIDTTIPRKRPGLPTAQHEKGLSRFFEQIMQALERHIRFDNLVSRGYKEKNNICVSN
;
A
#
# COMPACT_ATOMS: atom_id res chain seq x y z
N MET A 1 -34.49 -4.02 27.58
CA MET A 1 -33.10 -3.51 27.66
C MET A 1 -32.18 -4.71 27.81
N GLY A 2 -31.06 -4.77 27.10
CA GLY A 2 -30.20 -5.97 27.00
C GLY A 2 -30.22 -6.67 25.64
N ALA A 3 -30.67 -5.99 24.59
CA ALA A 3 -30.54 -6.50 23.23
C ALA A 3 -29.12 -6.20 22.71
N TYR A 4 -28.49 -7.19 22.10
CA TYR A 4 -27.20 -7.01 21.43
C TYR A 4 -27.39 -6.22 20.14
N HIS A 5 -26.46 -5.31 19.89
CA HIS A 5 -26.42 -4.52 18.66
C HIS A 5 -24.98 -4.50 18.15
N THR A 6 -24.83 -4.46 16.83
CA THR A 6 -23.55 -4.25 16.17
C THR A 6 -23.52 -2.83 15.66
N LEU A 7 -22.54 -2.05 16.11
CA LEU A 7 -22.33 -0.68 15.68
C LEU A 7 -21.32 -0.67 14.52
N ASP A 8 -21.75 -0.29 13.32
CA ASP A 8 -20.86 -0.09 12.18
C ASP A 8 -20.40 1.37 12.14
N LEU A 9 -19.10 1.60 12.30
CA LEU A 9 -18.50 2.94 12.24
C LEU A 9 -18.31 3.38 10.78
N ARG A 10 -18.74 4.61 10.47
CA ARG A 10 -18.52 5.25 9.16
C ARG A 10 -17.46 6.34 9.25
N ILE A 11 -16.79 6.57 8.12
CA ILE A 11 -15.88 7.69 7.95
C ILE A 11 -16.71 8.99 8.02
N ASP A 12 -16.20 10.01 8.72
CA ASP A 12 -16.86 11.29 9.04
C ASP A 12 -18.05 11.25 10.02
N GLU A 13 -18.36 10.09 10.60
CA GLU A 13 -19.38 10.01 11.64
C GLU A 13 -18.76 10.22 13.04
N LYS A 14 -19.39 11.10 13.84
CA LYS A 14 -18.93 11.37 15.21
C LYS A 14 -19.40 10.25 16.12
N PHE A 15 -18.46 9.61 16.81
CA PHE A 15 -18.74 8.61 17.85
C PHE A 15 -18.12 9.03 19.18
N THR A 16 -18.56 8.41 20.28
CA THR A 16 -18.03 8.67 21.63
C THR A 16 -17.65 7.35 22.27
N ILE A 17 -16.41 7.27 22.76
CA ILE A 17 -15.90 6.11 23.50
C ILE A 17 -15.91 6.46 24.99
N THR A 18 -16.49 5.56 25.80
CA THR A 18 -16.41 5.64 27.26
C THR A 18 -15.63 4.43 27.79
N LYS A 19 -14.64 4.69 28.63
CA LYS A 19 -13.83 3.69 29.32
C LYS A 19 -13.75 4.10 30.79
N THR A 20 -13.76 3.13 31.70
CA THR A 20 -13.70 3.38 33.15
C THR A 20 -12.37 3.98 33.59
N GLU A 21 -11.28 3.60 32.91
CA GLU A 21 -9.93 4.08 33.18
C GLU A 21 -9.20 4.33 31.86
N TRP A 22 -8.58 5.52 31.76
CA TRP A 22 -7.73 5.89 30.63
C TRP A 22 -6.28 5.87 31.09
N ASP A 23 -5.52 4.93 30.54
CA ASP A 23 -4.09 4.81 30.71
C ASP A 23 -3.33 5.74 29.76
N SER A 24 -2.08 6.05 30.10
CA SER A 24 -1.23 6.94 29.29
C SER A 24 -1.02 6.42 27.87
N VAL A 25 -0.99 5.10 27.68
CA VAL A 25 -0.87 4.47 26.36
C VAL A 25 -2.14 4.69 25.53
N ALA A 26 -3.33 4.55 26.12
CA ALA A 26 -4.58 4.81 25.42
C ALA A 26 -4.71 6.26 24.97
N ILE A 27 -4.27 7.22 25.80
CA ILE A 27 -4.27 8.64 25.43
C ILE A 27 -3.31 8.88 24.25
N MET A 28 -2.10 8.34 24.31
CA MET A 28 -1.11 8.45 23.23
C MET A 28 -1.63 7.87 21.89
N LEU A 29 -2.34 6.74 21.93
CA LEU A 29 -2.92 6.14 20.72
C LEU A 29 -4.04 7.00 20.13
N VAL A 30 -4.88 7.62 20.96
CA VAL A 30 -5.91 8.55 20.50
C VAL A 30 -5.29 9.77 19.86
N GLU A 31 -4.25 10.34 20.46
CA GLU A 31 -3.49 11.46 19.89
C GLU A 31 -2.87 11.09 18.54
N GLN A 32 -2.24 9.92 18.44
CA GLN A 32 -1.65 9.43 17.19
C GLN A 32 -2.70 9.18 16.10
N ALA A 33 -3.86 8.62 16.47
CA ALA A 33 -4.95 8.36 15.52
C ALA A 33 -5.67 9.64 15.08
N SER A 34 -5.64 10.69 15.91
CA SER A 34 -6.26 11.98 15.60
C SER A 34 -5.40 12.86 14.69
N ASP A 35 -4.13 12.55 14.46
CA ASP A 35 -3.24 13.34 13.61
C ASP A 35 -3.51 13.07 12.12
N PRO A 36 -4.15 14.00 11.38
CA PRO A 36 -4.45 13.81 9.97
C PRO A 36 -3.21 13.86 9.07
N THR A 37 -2.04 14.23 9.61
CA THR A 37 -0.78 14.26 8.86
C THR A 37 -0.12 12.88 8.74
N GLN A 38 -0.62 11.86 9.44
CA GLN A 38 -0.24 10.44 9.35
C GLN A 38 -0.87 9.74 8.13
N GLN A 39 -1.00 10.45 7.00
CA GLN A 39 -1.37 9.83 5.73
C GLN A 39 -0.23 8.95 5.23
N ALA A 40 -0.54 7.90 4.47
CA ALA A 40 0.43 6.90 4.04
C ALA A 40 1.74 7.52 3.50
N ASP A 41 2.83 7.32 4.24
CA ASP A 41 4.12 7.96 3.98
C ASP A 41 4.90 7.27 2.86
N LEU A 42 4.59 6.00 2.56
CA LEU A 42 5.40 5.19 1.66
C LEU A 42 4.55 4.25 0.79
N ALA A 43 4.81 4.29 -0.52
CA ALA A 43 4.37 3.25 -1.43
C ALA A 43 5.55 2.36 -1.80
N ALA A 44 5.32 1.04 -1.81
CA ALA A 44 6.31 0.03 -2.14
C ALA A 44 5.75 -0.92 -3.19
N VAL A 45 6.59 -1.32 -4.15
CA VAL A 45 6.26 -2.32 -5.15
C VAL A 45 7.24 -3.48 -5.01
N ILE A 46 6.73 -4.66 -4.69
CA ILE A 46 7.50 -5.89 -4.57
C ILE A 46 7.24 -6.69 -5.84
N MET A 47 8.31 -7.09 -6.56
CA MET A 47 8.20 -7.75 -7.86
C MET A 47 9.04 -9.02 -7.90
N HIS A 48 8.47 -10.03 -8.55
CA HIS A 48 9.12 -11.28 -8.96
C HIS A 48 8.73 -11.57 -10.41
N GLU A 49 9.42 -12.49 -11.09
CA GLU A 49 9.07 -12.87 -12.46
C GLU A 49 7.63 -13.41 -12.50
N GLY A 50 6.73 -12.60 -13.08
CA GLY A 50 5.32 -12.92 -13.21
C GLY A 50 4.43 -12.62 -12.01
N LEU A 51 4.95 -12.03 -10.92
CA LEU A 51 4.15 -11.68 -9.75
C LEU A 51 4.59 -10.32 -9.20
N ALA A 52 3.64 -9.41 -8.97
CA ALA A 52 3.92 -8.13 -8.32
C ALA A 52 2.85 -7.77 -7.29
N TYR A 53 3.29 -7.10 -6.23
CA TYR A 53 2.45 -6.54 -5.18
C TYR A 53 2.70 -5.04 -5.08
N VAL A 54 1.62 -4.28 -5.19
CA VAL A 54 1.62 -2.84 -4.92
C VAL A 54 1.09 -2.64 -3.51
N CYS A 55 1.96 -2.17 -2.62
CA CYS A 55 1.69 -2.00 -1.20
C CYS A 55 1.71 -0.52 -0.83
N LEU A 56 0.73 -0.10 -0.05
CA LEU A 56 0.72 1.19 0.61
C LEU A 56 1.05 0.96 2.09
N ILE A 57 2.13 1.55 2.55
CA ILE A 57 2.63 1.44 3.91
C ILE A 57 2.29 2.74 4.63
N THR A 58 1.45 2.60 5.65
CA THR A 58 1.12 3.66 6.61
C THR A 58 1.81 3.31 7.93
N SER A 59 2.02 4.29 8.81
CA SER A 59 2.67 4.10 10.12
C SER A 59 2.10 2.97 10.97
N THR A 60 0.82 2.64 10.79
CA THR A 60 0.12 1.63 11.59
C THR A 60 -0.23 0.36 10.80
N THR A 61 -0.30 0.43 9.47
CA THR A 61 -0.80 -0.67 8.64
C THR A 61 -0.12 -0.75 7.28
N THR A 62 0.08 -1.97 6.80
CA THR A 62 0.49 -2.23 5.41
C THR A 62 -0.70 -2.78 4.65
N ILE A 63 -1.08 -2.11 3.57
CA ILE A 63 -2.25 -2.46 2.76
C ILE A 63 -1.78 -2.84 1.37
N VAL A 64 -2.03 -4.08 0.95
CA VAL A 64 -1.85 -4.51 -0.43
C VAL A 64 -3.00 -3.96 -1.27
N ARG A 65 -2.70 -3.05 -2.21
CA ARG A 65 -3.69 -2.39 -3.06
C ARG A 65 -3.96 -3.16 -4.35
N ALA A 66 -2.92 -3.77 -4.92
CA ALA A 66 -3.04 -4.58 -6.11
C ALA A 66 -2.08 -5.77 -6.07
N LYS A 67 -2.57 -6.91 -6.54
CA LYS A 67 -1.78 -8.10 -6.86
C LYS A 67 -1.85 -8.31 -8.36
N ILE A 68 -0.70 -8.34 -9.03
CA ILE A 68 -0.59 -8.60 -10.45
C ILE A 68 0.07 -9.95 -10.62
N ASP A 69 -0.63 -10.86 -11.28
CA ASP A 69 -0.18 -12.22 -11.52
C ASP A 69 -0.25 -12.47 -13.03
N THR A 70 0.90 -12.65 -13.66
CA THR A 70 1.03 -12.90 -15.09
C THR A 70 1.99 -14.04 -15.34
N THR A 71 1.55 -15.08 -16.04
CA THR A 71 2.42 -16.18 -16.42
C THR A 71 3.38 -15.76 -17.53
N ILE A 72 4.64 -15.51 -17.20
CA ILE A 72 5.68 -15.19 -18.20
C ILE A 72 6.28 -16.50 -18.74
N PRO A 73 6.29 -16.71 -20.07
CA PRO A 73 6.85 -17.92 -20.66
C PRO A 73 8.37 -17.93 -20.49
N ARG A 74 8.90 -18.94 -19.79
CA ARG A 74 10.34 -19.10 -19.53
C ARG A 74 11.16 -19.13 -20.82
N LYS A 75 12.37 -18.57 -20.78
CA LYS A 75 13.36 -18.71 -21.87
C LYS A 75 13.64 -20.19 -22.10
N ARG A 76 13.37 -20.68 -23.32
CA ARG A 76 13.74 -22.04 -23.76
C ARG A 76 14.69 -21.96 -24.94
N PRO A 77 15.78 -22.75 -24.96
CA PRO A 77 16.63 -22.84 -26.12
C PRO A 77 15.81 -23.36 -27.31
N GLY A 78 15.76 -22.59 -28.41
CA GLY A 78 15.02 -22.94 -29.63
C GLY A 78 13.65 -22.27 -29.81
N LEU A 79 13.11 -21.56 -28.81
CA LEU A 79 11.92 -20.71 -28.99
C LEU A 79 12.30 -19.24 -29.20
N PRO A 80 11.52 -18.45 -29.97
CA PRO A 80 11.80 -17.03 -30.14
C PRO A 80 11.75 -16.30 -28.79
N THR A 81 12.88 -15.71 -28.37
CA THR A 81 13.00 -14.85 -27.17
C THR A 81 12.00 -13.69 -27.17
N ALA A 82 11.51 -13.30 -28.36
CA ALA A 82 10.52 -12.27 -28.57
C ALA A 82 9.22 -12.46 -27.77
N GLN A 83 8.78 -13.71 -27.51
CA GLN A 83 7.57 -13.95 -26.71
C GLN A 83 7.77 -13.65 -25.23
N HIS A 84 8.96 -13.96 -24.70
CA HIS A 84 9.33 -13.67 -23.31
C HIS A 84 9.46 -12.16 -23.08
N GLU A 85 10.14 -11.45 -23.98
CA GLU A 85 10.27 -9.98 -23.91
C GLU A 85 8.91 -9.28 -23.98
N LYS A 86 8.02 -9.71 -24.89
CA LYS A 86 6.66 -9.18 -24.97
C LYS A 86 5.83 -9.45 -23.72
N GLY A 87 6.03 -10.59 -23.06
CA GLY A 87 5.41 -10.91 -21.78
C GLY A 87 5.86 -9.96 -20.67
N LEU A 88 7.18 -9.70 -20.58
CA LEU A 88 7.74 -8.76 -19.62
C LEU A 88 7.27 -7.32 -19.84
N SER A 89 7.25 -6.84 -21.09
CA SER A 89 6.77 -5.48 -21.38
C SER A 89 5.33 -5.28 -20.92
N ARG A 90 4.46 -6.27 -21.13
CA ARG A 90 3.07 -6.24 -20.66
C ARG A 90 2.95 -6.28 -19.15
N PHE A 91 3.79 -7.08 -18.48
CA PHE A 91 3.82 -7.14 -17.02
C PHE A 91 4.20 -5.79 -16.41
N PHE A 92 5.25 -5.13 -16.93
CA PHE A 92 5.65 -3.80 -16.44
C PHE A 92 4.60 -2.72 -16.75
N GLU A 93 3.93 -2.79 -17.90
CA GLU A 93 2.84 -1.87 -18.24
C GLU A 93 1.66 -2.02 -17.25
N GLN A 94 1.30 -3.24 -16.88
CA GLN A 94 0.26 -3.49 -15.88
C GLN A 94 0.63 -2.96 -14.49
N ILE A 95 1.91 -3.08 -14.11
CA ILE A 95 2.41 -2.53 -12.83
C ILE A 95 2.33 -1.02 -12.82
N MET A 96 2.76 -0.35 -13.90
CA MET A 96 2.66 1.11 -14.00
C MET A 96 1.21 1.59 -13.95
N GLN A 97 0.29 0.92 -14.66
CA GLN A 97 -1.14 1.26 -14.59
C GLN A 97 -1.73 1.06 -13.19
N ALA A 98 -1.34 -0.01 -12.48
CA ALA A 98 -1.78 -0.23 -11.10
C ALA A 98 -1.20 0.83 -10.15
N LEU A 99 0.05 1.23 -10.36
CA LEU A 99 0.71 2.28 -9.60
C LEU A 99 -0.05 3.60 -9.71
N GLU A 100 -0.33 4.05 -10.95
CA GLU A 100 -1.05 5.31 -11.22
C GLU A 100 -2.47 5.31 -10.65
N ARG A 101 -3.16 4.17 -10.66
CA ARG A 101 -4.53 4.05 -10.12
C ARG A 101 -4.58 4.08 -8.60
N HIS A 102 -3.58 3.47 -7.94
CA HIS A 102 -3.61 3.26 -6.50
C HIS A 102 -2.78 4.26 -5.70
N ILE A 103 -1.85 4.98 -6.33
CA ILE A 103 -1.01 5.99 -5.68
C ILE A 103 -1.50 7.38 -6.10
N ARG A 104 -1.95 8.17 -5.11
CA ARG A 104 -2.20 9.60 -5.27
C ARG A 104 -0.88 10.34 -5.03
N PHE A 105 -0.24 10.83 -6.09
CA PHE A 105 1.05 11.52 -6.00
C PHE A 105 0.98 12.93 -5.36
N ASP A 106 -0.22 13.49 -5.14
CA ASP A 106 -0.43 14.83 -4.59
C ASP A 106 0.18 15.03 -3.18
N ASN A 107 0.31 13.96 -2.38
CA ASN A 107 0.73 14.07 -0.98
C ASN A 107 2.17 13.64 -0.71
N LEU A 108 2.90 13.11 -1.71
CA LEU A 108 4.26 12.59 -1.53
C LEU A 108 5.38 13.62 -1.79
N VAL A 109 5.06 14.83 -2.28
CA VAL A 109 6.07 15.81 -2.74
C VAL A 109 6.47 16.85 -1.68
N SER A 110 5.74 17.01 -0.56
CA SER A 110 6.00 18.11 0.38
C SER A 110 6.89 17.77 1.59
N ARG A 111 7.27 16.50 1.80
CA ARG A 111 8.12 16.08 2.93
C ARG A 111 9.40 15.38 2.47
N GLY A 112 10.30 16.16 1.87
CA GLY A 112 11.74 15.89 1.90
C GLY A 112 12.29 14.99 0.78
N TYR A 113 12.81 15.63 -0.27
CA TYR A 113 13.98 15.11 -0.99
C TYR A 113 15.08 16.16 -1.01
N LYS A 114 15.69 16.36 0.16
CA LYS A 114 17.13 16.57 0.24
C LYS A 114 17.69 15.25 0.77
N GLU A 115 18.68 14.72 0.07
CA GLU A 115 19.52 13.55 0.42
C GLU A 115 19.09 12.17 -0.16
N LYS A 116 19.56 11.95 -1.39
CA LYS A 116 20.22 10.74 -1.92
C LYS A 116 19.50 9.39 -1.86
N ASN A 117 19.16 8.94 -3.06
CA ASN A 117 19.32 7.58 -3.60
C ASN A 117 19.05 6.46 -2.61
N ASN A 118 17.80 6.02 -2.50
CA ASN A 118 17.48 4.62 -2.20
C ASN A 118 16.05 4.31 -2.63
N ILE A 119 15.87 4.12 -3.94
CA ILE A 119 14.85 3.19 -4.40
C ILE A 119 15.43 1.82 -4.04
N CYS A 120 15.05 1.29 -2.87
CA CYS A 120 15.41 -0.07 -2.47
C CYS A 120 14.64 -1.04 -3.37
N VAL A 121 15.22 -1.32 -4.53
CA VAL A 121 14.86 -2.48 -5.33
C VAL A 121 15.55 -3.67 -4.66
N SER A 122 14.85 -4.36 -3.77
CA SER A 122 15.29 -5.65 -3.26
C SER A 122 15.25 -6.67 -4.41
N ASN A 123 16.43 -7.02 -4.92
CA ASN A 123 16.70 -8.18 -5.77
C ASN A 123 16.47 -9.49 -5.01
#